data_AF-A0A914I387-F1
#
_entry.id   AF-A0A914I387-F1
#
_cell.length_a   1.000
_cell.length_b   1.000
_cell.length_c   1.000
_cell.angle_alpha   90.00
_cell.angle_beta   90.00
_cell.angle_gamma   90.00
#
_symmetry.space_group_name_H-M   'P 1'
#
loop_
_entity.id
_entity.type
_entity.pdbx_description
1 polymer ?
#
loop_
_entity_poly.entity_id
_entity_poly.type
_entity_poly.pdbx_seq_one_letter_code
_entity_poly.pdbx_strand_id
1 'polypeptide(L)'
;MAGTGPIREVNSKWYVSEKHFPGKLYPDYIQGGTYFGTAQAVRAVMAQTSEVTAFNIEDALYTGILAERVKPPVARFQSGRAHFRADQKIVPQNEQCEKGVPFIFAAYSGLLTPRFKSVEDYKRAYKQIHTAKCKSSAANETKTDTN
;
A
#
# COMPACT_ATOMS: atom_id res chain seq x y z
N MET A 1 -5.85 -4.31 -6.87
CA MET A 1 -5.66 -4.58 -8.29
C MET A 1 -6.59 -5.72 -8.64
N ALA A 2 -7.56 -5.46 -9.51
CA ALA A 2 -8.43 -6.49 -10.06
C ALA A 2 -7.86 -6.94 -11.41
N GLY A 3 -7.87 -8.24 -11.69
CA GLY A 3 -7.58 -8.75 -13.04
C GLY A 3 -6.12 -8.68 -13.51
N THR A 4 -5.13 -8.70 -12.61
CA THR A 4 -3.74 -8.97 -13.02
C THR A 4 -3.49 -10.48 -13.06
N GLY A 5 -2.66 -10.93 -14.01
CA GLY A 5 -2.31 -12.34 -14.18
C GLY A 5 -0.91 -12.68 -13.64
N PRO A 6 -0.64 -13.97 -13.37
CA PRO A 6 0.70 -14.45 -13.03
C PRO A 6 1.67 -14.24 -14.19
N ILE A 7 2.89 -13.77 -13.89
CA ILE A 7 3.98 -13.72 -14.87
C ILE A 7 4.55 -15.14 -15.01
N ARG A 8 4.56 -15.67 -16.24
CA ARG A 8 5.03 -17.03 -16.55
C ARG A 8 6.47 -17.09 -17.08
N GLU A 9 7.15 -15.95 -17.13
CA GLU A 9 8.55 -15.86 -17.52
C GLU A 9 9.45 -16.24 -16.34
N VAL A 10 10.19 -17.36 -16.46
CA VAL A 10 10.99 -17.95 -15.37
C VAL A 10 12.09 -17.02 -14.83
N ASN A 11 12.59 -16.11 -15.66
CA ASN A 11 13.63 -15.15 -15.27
C ASN A 11 13.09 -13.92 -14.52
N SER A 12 11.76 -13.79 -14.42
CA SER A 12 11.15 -12.70 -13.67
C SER A 12 11.20 -12.98 -12.17
N LYS A 13 11.58 -11.99 -11.36
CA LYS A 13 11.44 -12.06 -9.89
C LYS A 13 9.99 -12.29 -9.42
N TRP A 14 9.02 -12.01 -10.30
CA TRP A 14 7.60 -12.18 -10.07
C TRP A 14 7.03 -13.41 -10.79
N TYR A 15 7.88 -14.33 -11.24
CA TYR A 15 7.48 -15.58 -11.86
C TYR A 15 6.58 -16.39 -10.93
N VAL A 16 5.48 -16.93 -11.46
CA VAL A 16 4.63 -17.91 -10.80
C VAL A 16 4.34 -19.03 -11.78
N SER A 17 4.62 -20.29 -11.40
CA SER A 17 4.35 -21.46 -12.24
C SER A 17 2.86 -21.79 -12.28
N GLU A 18 2.40 -22.45 -13.35
CA GLU A 18 1.02 -22.95 -13.43
C GLU A 18 0.71 -23.95 -12.32
N LYS A 19 1.70 -24.71 -11.86
CA LYS A 19 1.59 -25.62 -10.72
C LYS A 19 1.25 -24.88 -9.42
N HIS A 20 1.87 -23.72 -9.17
CA HIS A 20 1.59 -22.93 -7.96
C HIS A 20 0.27 -22.18 -8.04
N PHE A 21 -0.06 -21.64 -9.22
CA PHE A 21 -1.33 -20.99 -9.45
C PHE A 21 -1.80 -21.24 -10.89
N PRO A 22 -2.79 -22.14 -11.10
CA PRO A 22 -3.27 -22.47 -12.45
C PRO A 22 -4.21 -21.41 -13.04
N GLY A 23 -4.70 -20.47 -12.22
CA GLY A 23 -5.59 -19.40 -12.65
C GLY A 23 -4.92 -18.45 -13.65
N LYS A 24 -5.74 -17.90 -14.56
CA LYS A 24 -5.30 -16.88 -15.52
C LYS A 24 -5.20 -15.49 -14.89
N LEU A 25 -6.03 -15.21 -13.89
CA LEU A 25 -6.11 -13.94 -13.18
C LEU A 25 -6.11 -14.21 -11.68
N TYR A 26 -5.42 -13.36 -10.93
CA TYR A 26 -5.57 -13.31 -9.49
C TYR A 26 -6.95 -12.74 -9.13
N PRO A 27 -7.54 -13.16 -7.99
CA PRO A 27 -8.68 -12.46 -7.43
C PRO A 27 -8.28 -11.03 -7.02
N ASP A 28 -9.25 -10.19 -6.71
CA ASP A 28 -8.99 -8.84 -6.20
C ASP A 28 -8.10 -8.87 -4.97
N TYR A 29 -6.95 -8.22 -5.06
CA TYR A 29 -5.97 -8.13 -3.98
C TYR A 29 -5.47 -6.70 -3.82
N ILE A 30 -4.87 -6.38 -2.67
CA ILE A 30 -4.20 -5.10 -2.43
C ILE A 30 -2.72 -5.29 -2.80
N GLN A 31 -2.20 -4.40 -3.64
CA GLN A 31 -0.78 -4.36 -3.98
C GLN A 31 -0.13 -3.20 -3.23
N GLY A 32 1.06 -3.42 -2.68
CA GLY A 32 1.81 -2.39 -1.98
C GLY A 32 2.88 -2.96 -1.05
N GLY A 33 3.60 -2.07 -0.37
CA GLY A 33 4.59 -2.49 0.63
C GLY A 33 4.02 -2.64 2.03
N THR A 34 2.75 -2.28 2.26
CA THR A 34 2.11 -2.33 3.59
C THR A 34 0.60 -2.47 3.47
N TYR A 35 0.02 -3.26 4.36
CA TYR A 35 -1.42 -3.44 4.52
C TYR A 35 -1.81 -3.24 5.97
N PHE A 36 -3.00 -2.69 6.18
CA PHE A 36 -3.62 -2.59 7.51
C PHE A 36 -4.91 -3.41 7.50
N GLY A 37 -5.15 -4.12 8.59
CA GLY A 37 -6.34 -4.93 8.76
C GLY A 37 -6.71 -5.03 10.24
N THR A 38 -7.98 -5.26 10.51
CA THR A 38 -8.41 -5.56 11.89
C THR A 38 -7.81 -6.88 12.34
N ALA A 39 -7.59 -7.03 13.65
CA ALA A 39 -7.09 -8.30 14.19
C ALA A 39 -8.01 -9.48 13.83
N GLN A 40 -9.32 -9.24 13.70
CA GLN A 40 -10.28 -10.24 13.24
C GLN A 40 -10.02 -10.65 11.79
N ALA A 41 -9.85 -9.69 10.87
CA ALA A 41 -9.58 -9.97 9.47
C ALA A 41 -8.27 -10.74 9.30
N VAL A 42 -7.21 -10.31 9.99
CA VAL A 42 -5.90 -11.00 9.95
C VAL A 42 -6.04 -12.44 10.44
N ARG A 43 -6.68 -12.68 11.59
CA ARG A 43 -6.88 -14.05 12.09
C ARG A 43 -7.69 -14.91 11.13
N ALA A 44 -8.75 -14.37 10.53
CA ALA A 44 -9.58 -15.08 9.58
C ALA A 44 -8.81 -15.50 8.32
N VAL A 45 -7.98 -14.60 7.77
CA VAL A 45 -7.10 -14.90 6.62
C VAL A 45 -6.06 -15.96 6.98
N MET A 46 -5.39 -15.81 8.13
CA MET A 46 -4.36 -16.75 8.56
C MET A 46 -4.91 -18.17 8.78
N ALA A 47 -6.17 -18.30 9.23
CA ALA A 47 -6.84 -19.59 9.37
C ALA A 47 -7.10 -20.32 8.03
N GLN A 48 -7.01 -19.63 6.88
CA GLN A 48 -7.17 -20.24 5.55
C GLN A 48 -5.86 -20.77 4.95
N THR A 49 -4.72 -20.53 5.62
CA THR A 49 -3.39 -20.81 5.05
C THR A 49 -3.11 -22.30 4.83
N SER A 50 -3.74 -23.20 5.58
CA SER A 50 -3.63 -24.66 5.39
C SER A 50 -4.16 -25.12 4.03
N GLU A 51 -5.03 -24.34 3.40
CA GLU A 51 -5.77 -24.73 2.19
C GLU A 51 -5.08 -24.31 0.89
N VAL A 52 -3.92 -23.65 0.96
CA VAL A 52 -3.27 -23.05 -0.21
C VAL A 52 -1.76 -23.29 -0.18
N THR A 53 -1.20 -23.72 -1.30
CA THR A 53 0.24 -23.75 -1.49
C THR A 53 0.77 -22.31 -1.63
N ALA A 54 1.68 -21.93 -0.74
CA ALA A 54 2.30 -20.61 -0.77
C ALA A 54 3.15 -20.42 -2.04
N PHE A 55 3.20 -19.18 -2.54
CA PHE A 55 4.06 -18.75 -3.63
C PHE A 55 4.52 -17.31 -3.41
N ASN A 56 5.46 -16.84 -4.24
CA ASN A 56 6.23 -15.61 -4.07
C ASN A 56 5.47 -14.29 -4.28
N ILE A 57 4.17 -14.31 -4.58
CA ILE A 57 3.34 -13.10 -4.67
C ILE A 57 2.44 -13.06 -3.43
N GLU A 58 3.04 -12.67 -2.32
CA GLU A 58 2.44 -12.54 -1.00
C GLU A 58 1.20 -11.64 -1.01
N ASP A 59 1.25 -10.55 -1.77
CA ASP A 59 0.16 -9.59 -1.94
C ASP A 59 -1.11 -10.30 -2.43
N ALA A 60 -0.96 -11.05 -3.52
CA ALA A 60 -2.06 -11.82 -4.13
C ALA A 60 -2.48 -13.00 -3.25
N LEU A 61 -1.54 -13.64 -2.56
CA LEU A 61 -1.81 -14.76 -1.67
C LEU A 61 -2.67 -14.34 -0.47
N TYR A 62 -2.20 -13.40 0.34
CA TYR A 62 -2.84 -13.04 1.61
C TYR A 62 -4.04 -12.12 1.42
N THR A 63 -3.86 -11.05 0.64
CA THR A 63 -4.92 -10.03 0.51
C THR A 63 -5.94 -10.36 -0.56
N GLY A 64 -5.66 -11.34 -1.44
CA GLY A 64 -6.59 -11.83 -2.46
C GLY A 64 -7.10 -13.23 -2.19
N ILE A 65 -6.28 -14.23 -2.52
CA ILE A 65 -6.64 -15.67 -2.55
C ILE A 65 -7.17 -16.18 -1.21
N LEU A 66 -6.47 -15.88 -0.12
CA LEU A 66 -6.89 -16.28 1.23
C LEU A 66 -8.07 -15.41 1.74
N ALA A 67 -8.04 -14.10 1.45
CA ALA A 67 -9.12 -13.19 1.81
C ALA A 67 -10.48 -13.53 1.18
N GLU A 68 -10.50 -14.04 -0.07
CA GLU A 68 -11.71 -14.52 -0.77
C GLU A 68 -12.27 -15.84 -0.21
N ARG A 69 -11.42 -16.64 0.45
CA ARG A 69 -11.83 -17.92 1.05
C ARG A 69 -12.59 -17.73 2.35
N VAL A 70 -12.31 -16.66 3.09
CA VAL A 70 -13.08 -16.28 4.28
C VAL A 70 -14.56 -16.07 3.89
N LYS A 71 -15.50 -16.48 4.76
CA LYS A 71 -16.94 -16.33 4.53
C LYS A 71 -17.58 -15.49 5.65
N PRO A 72 -18.11 -14.29 5.35
CA PRO A 72 -18.02 -13.59 4.06
C PRO A 72 -16.56 -13.17 3.72
N PRO A 73 -16.25 -12.91 2.43
CA PRO A 73 -14.92 -12.44 2.03
C PRO A 73 -14.49 -11.20 2.82
N VAL A 74 -13.19 -11.11 3.12
CA VAL A 74 -12.65 -9.94 3.83
C VAL A 74 -12.75 -8.72 2.92
N ALA A 75 -13.45 -7.68 3.39
CA ALA A 75 -13.57 -6.41 2.69
C ALA A 75 -12.20 -5.73 2.54
N ARG A 76 -11.97 -5.12 1.38
CA ARG A 76 -10.71 -4.45 1.04
C ARG A 76 -10.99 -3.04 0.59
N PHE A 77 -10.20 -2.10 1.11
CA PHE A 77 -10.25 -0.70 0.73
C PHE A 77 -8.88 -0.29 0.22
N GLN A 78 -8.83 0.20 -1.01
CA GLN A 78 -7.59 0.70 -1.61
C GLN A 78 -7.69 2.22 -1.72
N SER A 79 -6.99 2.93 -0.85
CA SER A 79 -6.82 4.39 -0.93
C SER A 79 -5.73 4.80 -1.93
N GLY A 80 -5.12 3.84 -2.63
CA GLY A 80 -4.10 4.08 -3.65
C GLY A 80 -2.84 4.72 -3.07
N ARG A 81 -2.16 5.56 -3.86
CA ARG A 81 -1.00 6.34 -3.42
C ARG A 81 -1.36 7.47 -2.44
N ALA A 82 -2.54 7.52 -1.82
CA ALA A 82 -2.87 8.62 -0.90
C ALA A 82 -1.91 8.67 0.31
N HIS A 83 -1.65 7.51 0.93
CA HIS A 83 -0.90 7.41 2.19
C HIS A 83 0.39 6.58 2.11
N PHE A 84 0.74 6.14 0.89
CA PHE A 84 1.90 5.30 0.60
C PHE A 84 2.89 6.05 -0.31
N ARG A 85 4.12 6.27 0.15
CA ARG A 85 5.15 7.03 -0.60
C ARG A 85 6.31 6.13 -1.00
N ALA A 86 6.60 6.10 -2.31
CA ALA A 86 7.77 5.43 -2.88
C ALA A 86 9.02 6.32 -2.91
N ASP A 87 8.88 7.55 -2.42
CA ASP A 87 9.88 8.62 -2.48
C ASP A 87 10.23 9.07 -1.05
N GLN A 88 11.51 9.39 -0.83
CA GLN A 88 12.02 9.93 0.42
C GLN A 88 11.69 11.42 0.59
N LYS A 89 11.48 12.15 -0.52
CA LYS A 89 11.10 13.55 -0.51
C LYS A 89 9.59 13.66 -0.37
N ILE A 90 9.16 14.05 0.81
CA ILE A 90 7.76 14.42 1.04
C ILE A 90 7.55 15.83 0.52
N VAL A 91 6.49 16.02 -0.27
CA VAL A 91 6.06 17.33 -0.75
C VAL A 91 4.70 17.59 -0.09
N PRO A 92 4.67 18.19 1.13
CA PRO A 92 3.47 18.30 1.96
C PRO A 92 2.27 18.93 1.27
N GLN A 93 2.50 19.71 0.21
CA GLN A 93 1.47 20.38 -0.58
C GLN A 93 0.63 19.42 -1.43
N ASN A 94 1.15 18.22 -1.71
CA ASN A 94 0.48 17.20 -2.50
C ASN A 94 -0.06 16.05 -1.64
N GLU A 95 0.04 16.19 -0.32
CA GLU A 95 -0.33 15.17 0.65
C GLU A 95 -1.76 15.37 1.12
N GLN A 96 -2.46 14.27 1.43
CA GLN A 96 -3.64 14.37 2.29
C GLN A 96 -3.18 14.73 3.70
N CYS A 97 -3.91 15.59 4.39
CA CYS A 97 -3.49 16.13 5.66
C CYS A 97 -4.53 15.87 6.74
N GLU A 98 -4.05 15.51 7.93
CA GLU A 98 -4.85 15.43 9.13
C GLU A 98 -4.29 16.43 10.14
N LYS A 99 -5.12 17.35 10.62
CA LYS A 99 -4.72 18.39 11.59
C LYS A 99 -3.49 19.22 11.16
N GLY A 100 -3.36 19.46 9.84
CA GLY A 100 -2.27 20.27 9.26
C GLY A 100 -0.94 19.54 9.05
N VAL A 101 -0.89 18.23 9.31
CA VAL A 101 0.28 17.37 9.10
C VAL A 101 -0.02 16.38 7.97
N PRO A 102 0.93 16.08 7.06
CA PRO A 102 0.77 15.03 6.07
C PRO A 102 0.40 13.68 6.69
N PHE A 103 -0.71 13.10 6.22
CA PHE A 103 -1.23 11.83 6.67
C PHE A 103 -0.61 10.69 5.84
N ILE A 104 0.62 10.31 6.20
CA ILE A 104 1.41 9.27 5.53
C ILE A 104 1.57 8.09 6.49
N PHE A 105 1.11 6.91 6.10
CA PHE A 105 1.20 5.69 6.93
C PHE A 105 2.44 4.87 6.64
N ALA A 106 2.91 4.89 5.39
CA ALA A 106 4.06 4.11 4.99
C ALA A 106 4.86 4.83 3.91
N ALA A 107 6.17 4.87 4.13
CA ALA A 107 7.14 5.32 3.15
C ALA A 107 8.12 4.18 2.90
N TYR A 108 8.32 3.85 1.63
CA TYR A 108 9.28 2.86 1.17
C TYR A 108 10.13 3.51 0.08
N SER A 109 11.33 2.99 -0.12
CA SER A 109 12.18 3.47 -1.21
C SER A 109 12.00 2.59 -2.44
N GLY A 110 11.78 3.20 -3.60
CA GLY A 110 11.59 2.50 -4.88
C GLY A 110 12.73 2.67 -5.89
N LEU A 111 12.44 2.36 -7.16
CA LEU A 111 13.38 2.47 -8.30
C LEU A 111 13.93 3.90 -8.52
N LEU A 112 13.18 4.93 -8.12
CA LEU A 112 13.47 6.33 -8.44
C LEU A 112 14.17 7.09 -7.30
N THR A 113 14.29 6.49 -6.11
CA THR A 113 14.92 7.13 -4.95
C THR A 113 15.91 6.20 -4.28
N PRO A 114 16.98 6.73 -3.67
CA PRO A 114 17.91 5.90 -2.91
C PRO A 114 17.16 5.05 -1.87
N ARG A 115 17.57 3.79 -1.72
CA ARG A 115 17.07 2.95 -0.63
C ARG A 115 17.44 3.56 0.71
N PHE A 116 16.58 3.43 1.72
CA PHE A 116 16.99 3.61 3.11
C PHE A 116 18.14 2.64 3.40
N LYS A 117 19.33 3.15 3.71
CA LYS A 117 20.55 2.36 3.95
C LYS A 117 20.87 2.20 5.43
N SER A 118 20.30 3.06 6.27
CA SER A 118 20.56 3.09 7.70
C SER A 118 19.33 3.48 8.51
N VAL A 119 19.34 3.13 9.80
CA VAL A 119 18.35 3.60 10.79
C VAL A 119 18.26 5.13 10.80
N GLU A 120 19.37 5.83 10.59
CA GLU A 120 19.40 7.29 10.54
C GLU A 120 18.60 7.84 9.35
N ASP A 121 18.56 7.14 8.23
CA ASP A 121 17.74 7.55 7.09
C ASP A 121 16.24 7.48 7.43
N TYR A 122 15.83 6.43 8.15
CA TYR A 122 14.45 6.30 8.64
C TYR A 122 14.12 7.40 9.65
N LYS A 123 15.01 7.70 10.60
CA LYS A 123 14.81 8.79 11.57
C LYS A 123 14.68 10.15 10.89
N ARG A 124 15.48 10.42 9.85
CA ARG A 124 15.38 11.67 9.07
C ARG A 124 14.04 11.78 8.35
N ALA A 125 13.61 10.73 7.65
CA ALA A 125 12.31 10.72 6.98
C ALA A 125 11.15 10.86 7.97
N TYR A 126 11.20 10.13 9.09
CA TYR A 126 10.23 10.26 10.17
C TYR A 126 10.13 11.70 10.67
N LYS A 127 11.27 12.34 10.96
CA LYS A 127 11.29 13.74 11.40
C LYS A 127 10.69 14.67 10.33
N GLN A 128 10.99 14.45 9.05
CA GLN A 128 10.43 15.26 7.96
C GLN A 128 8.91 15.13 7.86
N ILE A 129 8.34 13.93 7.98
CA ILE A 129 6.88 13.71 7.97
C ILE A 129 6.22 14.49 9.12
N HIS A 130 6.76 14.37 10.32
CA HIS A 130 6.14 14.92 11.53
C HIS A 130 6.38 16.41 11.75
N THR A 131 7.36 17.00 11.05
CA THR A 131 7.63 18.45 11.10
C THR A 131 7.11 19.20 9.88
N ALA A 132 6.74 18.47 8.83
CA ALA A 132 6.08 19.04 7.67
C ALA A 132 4.74 19.66 8.04
N LYS A 133 4.51 20.88 7.55
CA LYS A 133 3.22 21.55 7.60
C LYS A 133 2.61 21.52 6.20
N CYS A 134 1.37 21.06 6.12
CA CYS A 134 0.57 21.27 4.93
C CYS A 134 0.31 22.78 4.76
N LYS A 135 -0.01 23.22 3.53
CA LYS A 135 -0.52 24.59 3.37
C LYS A 135 -1.74 24.76 4.26
N SER A 136 -1.79 25.84 5.03
CA SER A 136 -3.03 26.26 5.67
C SER A 136 -4.07 26.49 4.59
N SER A 137 -5.33 26.17 4.86
CA SER A 137 -6.49 26.52 4.01
C SER A 137 -6.70 28.05 3.89
N ALA A 138 -5.70 28.88 4.21
CA ALA A 138 -5.75 30.33 4.19
C ALA A 138 -5.53 30.89 2.77
N ALA A 139 -6.31 30.41 1.79
CA ALA A 139 -6.30 30.96 0.44
C ALA A 139 -7.69 31.03 -0.22
N ASN A 140 -8.78 30.95 0.57
CA ASN A 140 -10.15 31.12 0.05
C ASN A 140 -11.02 32.11 0.84
N GLU A 141 -10.44 33.01 1.65
CA GLU A 141 -11.18 34.07 2.36
C GLU A 141 -10.87 35.50 1.86
N THR A 142 -10.39 35.65 0.63
CA THR A 142 -10.22 36.99 0.02
C THR A 142 -10.77 37.05 -1.39
N LYS A 143 -12.06 36.74 -1.58
CA LYS A 143 -12.89 37.29 -2.67
C LYS A 143 -14.38 37.34 -2.27
N THR A 144 -14.69 38.08 -1.23
CA THR A 144 -16.00 38.74 -1.09
C THR A 144 -15.72 40.12 -0.52
N ASP A 145 -16.32 41.13 -1.15
CA ASP A 145 -16.30 42.55 -0.82
C ASP A 145 -15.34 43.41 -1.68
N THR A 146 -15.78 43.66 -2.91
CA THR A 146 -15.82 45.03 -3.51
C THR A 146 -16.53 44.97 -4.87
N ASN A 147 -17.84 45.19 -4.85
CA ASN A 147 -18.58 46.18 -5.66
C ASN A 147 -20.09 45.92 -5.59
#